data_AF-A0A7S3X529-F1
#
_entry.id   AF-A0A7S3X529-F1
#
_cell.length_a   1.000
_cell.length_b   1.000
_cell.length_c   1.000
_cell.angle_alpha   90.00
_cell.angle_beta   90.00
_cell.angle_gamma   90.00
#
_symmetry.space_group_name_H-M   'P 1'
#
loop_
_entity.id
_entity.type
_entity.pdbx_description
1 polymer ?
#
loop_
_entity_poly.entity_id
_entity_poly.type
_entity_poly.pdbx_seq_one_letter_code
_entity_poly.pdbx_strand_id
1 'polypeptide(L)'
;DFRWAMAMLFSRGVDLRDEDAGTGQLGLVPYADLLNHSPYSSSNFNLNSIPFSKDKEVVLYADRPYAVNDQVLITYGQKSNAELLLLYGFVIDRNRFDEVELRVSLAEDDPRYDEKVEFLRSVGLTPTQAFPLLIDRYSNELVQFLRLCCATLADGPLGSLRFNDPISVSNEVAVFEALREGCNLALEQYPETEEEDAKLMENSQMFAVLSRRQRMAVKLRRNEKRILKRTIRVCDSEIAELEAATRRQ
;
A
#
# COMPACT_ATOMS: atom_id res chain seq x y z
N ASP A 1 30.15 7.77 -3.51
CA ASP A 1 30.25 6.87 -2.34
C ASP A 1 28.96 6.83 -1.52
N PHE A 2 28.48 7.94 -0.95
CA PHE A 2 27.27 7.94 -0.09
C PHE A 2 26.02 7.29 -0.71
N ARG A 3 25.64 7.69 -1.95
CA ARG A 3 24.46 7.11 -2.63
C ARG A 3 24.56 5.60 -2.84
N TRP A 4 25.76 5.12 -3.16
CA TRP A 4 26.00 3.69 -3.34
C TRP A 4 25.90 2.95 -2.01
N ALA A 5 26.50 3.49 -0.95
CA ALA A 5 26.43 2.88 0.39
C ALA A 5 24.98 2.80 0.91
N MET A 6 24.19 3.86 0.72
CA MET A 6 22.77 3.87 1.08
C MET A 6 21.97 2.86 0.24
N ALA A 7 22.22 2.78 -1.07
CA ALA A 7 21.57 1.79 -1.92
C ALA A 7 21.92 0.36 -1.50
N MET A 8 23.17 0.09 -1.10
CA MET A 8 23.58 -1.21 -0.57
C MET A 8 22.85 -1.53 0.73
N LEU A 9 22.78 -0.57 1.67
CA LEU A 9 22.09 -0.77 2.93
C LEU A 9 20.59 -1.05 2.74
N PHE A 10 19.90 -0.28 1.90
CA PHE A 10 18.46 -0.46 1.68
C PHE A 10 18.09 -1.72 0.90
N SER A 11 18.91 -2.09 -0.09
CA SER A 11 18.60 -3.24 -0.96
C SER A 11 19.12 -4.58 -0.44
N ARG A 12 20.10 -4.58 0.49
CA ARG A 12 20.77 -5.80 0.98
C ARG A 12 20.80 -5.94 2.50
N GLY A 13 20.31 -4.94 3.24
CA GLY A 13 20.11 -5.06 4.68
C GLY A 13 19.08 -6.14 5.00
N VAL A 14 19.45 -7.04 5.90
CA VAL A 14 18.61 -8.14 6.37
C VAL A 14 18.21 -7.86 7.82
N ASP A 15 16.92 -7.91 8.10
CA ASP A 15 16.42 -7.94 9.47
C ASP A 15 16.58 -9.36 10.04
N LEU A 16 17.58 -9.53 10.90
CA LEU A 16 17.91 -10.79 11.56
C LEU A 16 17.10 -10.92 12.84
N ARG A 17 16.06 -11.75 12.79
CA ARG A 17 15.19 -11.97 13.94
C ARG A 17 15.88 -12.88 14.95
N ASP A 18 16.01 -12.40 16.18
CA ASP A 18 16.55 -13.16 17.30
C ASP A 18 15.37 -13.73 18.12
N GLU A 19 15.11 -15.02 17.98
CA GLU A 19 13.99 -15.68 18.67
C GLU A 19 14.16 -15.60 20.20
N ASP A 20 15.40 -15.58 20.70
CA ASP A 20 15.69 -15.55 22.14
C ASP A 20 15.56 -14.14 22.73
N ALA A 21 15.90 -13.09 21.96
CA ALA A 21 15.89 -11.70 22.42
C ALA A 21 14.58 -10.95 22.13
N GLY A 22 13.75 -11.47 21.23
CA GLY A 22 12.49 -10.82 20.81
C GLY A 22 12.70 -9.50 20.02
N THR A 23 13.94 -9.17 19.67
CA THR A 23 14.31 -7.96 18.90
C THR A 23 15.11 -8.35 17.66
N GLY A 24 14.80 -7.74 16.51
CA GLY A 24 15.58 -7.91 15.27
C GLY A 24 16.83 -7.05 15.23
N GLN A 25 17.86 -7.51 14.53
CA GLN A 25 19.08 -6.75 14.22
C GLN A 25 19.24 -6.59 12.71
N LEU A 26 19.46 -5.35 12.24
CA LEU A 26 19.81 -5.12 10.84
C LEU A 26 21.27 -5.50 10.58
N GLY A 27 21.51 -6.36 9.59
CA GLY A 27 22.85 -6.79 9.20
C GLY A 27 23.03 -6.90 7.69
N LEU A 28 24.27 -6.73 7.22
CA LEU A 28 24.68 -7.12 5.88
C LEU A 28 25.31 -8.51 5.97
N VAL A 29 24.61 -9.51 5.44
CA VAL A 29 25.03 -10.91 5.52
C VAL A 29 25.54 -11.36 4.15
N PRO A 30 26.84 -11.65 4.00
CA PRO A 30 27.38 -12.18 2.75
C PRO A 30 26.66 -13.46 2.32
N TYR A 31 26.49 -13.64 1.02
CA TYR A 31 25.77 -14.75 0.37
C TYR A 31 24.25 -14.73 0.55
N ALA A 32 23.76 -14.35 1.73
CA ALA A 32 22.33 -14.18 1.99
C ALA A 32 21.70 -13.13 1.05
N ASP A 33 22.46 -12.08 0.75
CA ASP A 33 22.06 -10.97 -0.13
C ASP A 33 22.01 -11.33 -1.63
N LEU A 34 22.33 -12.57 -2.00
CA LEU A 34 22.16 -13.09 -3.37
C LEU A 34 20.78 -13.70 -3.62
N LEU A 35 20.03 -14.01 -2.56
CA LEU A 35 18.70 -14.63 -2.69
C LEU A 35 17.67 -13.59 -3.11
N ASN A 36 16.87 -13.93 -4.12
CA ASN A 36 15.87 -13.02 -4.69
C ASN A 36 14.51 -13.09 -3.98
N HIS A 37 13.71 -12.05 -4.17
CA HIS A 37 12.37 -11.94 -3.60
C HIS A 37 11.32 -12.80 -4.30
N SER A 38 10.43 -13.39 -3.51
CA SER A 38 9.11 -13.87 -3.92
C SER A 38 8.05 -13.42 -2.92
N PRO A 39 6.90 -12.86 -3.36
CA PRO A 39 5.79 -12.51 -2.47
C PRO A 39 5.02 -13.75 -1.97
N TYR A 40 5.37 -14.93 -2.49
CA TYR A 40 4.78 -16.23 -2.11
C TYR A 40 5.69 -17.04 -1.20
N SER A 41 6.89 -16.53 -0.88
CA SER A 41 7.79 -17.14 0.07
C SER A 41 7.45 -16.68 1.49
N SER A 42 7.64 -17.57 2.46
CA SER A 42 7.66 -17.26 3.89
C SER A 42 9.06 -17.39 4.51
N SER A 43 10.03 -17.87 3.74
CA SER A 43 11.44 -18.01 4.15
C SER A 43 12.06 -16.65 4.44
N ASN A 44 12.65 -16.53 5.63
CA ASN A 44 13.34 -15.33 6.12
C ASN A 44 14.57 -15.73 6.96
N PHE A 45 15.49 -14.80 7.17
CA PHE A 45 16.71 -15.05 7.95
C PHE A 45 16.46 -14.88 9.44
N ASN A 46 16.93 -15.86 10.21
CA ASN A 46 16.87 -15.88 11.67
C ASN A 46 18.27 -15.92 12.24
N LEU A 47 18.40 -15.43 13.47
CA LEU A 47 19.63 -15.50 14.25
C LEU A 47 19.43 -16.54 15.35
N ASN A 48 20.04 -17.71 15.17
CA ASN A 48 19.90 -18.83 16.09
C ASN A 48 21.08 -18.93 17.05
N SER A 49 20.80 -19.31 18.29
CA SER A 49 21.82 -19.68 19.26
C SER A 49 22.41 -21.06 18.92
N ILE A 50 23.74 -21.15 18.90
CA ILE A 50 24.44 -22.42 18.65
C ILE A 50 24.59 -23.17 19.99
N PRO A 51 24.15 -24.44 20.10
CA PRO A 51 24.28 -25.21 21.33
C PRO A 51 25.72 -25.26 21.84
N PHE A 52 25.91 -24.97 23.13
CA PHE A 52 27.22 -24.95 23.81
C PHE A 52 28.23 -23.91 23.28
N SER A 53 27.81 -22.93 22.49
CA SER A 53 28.62 -21.79 22.06
C SER A 53 28.05 -20.47 22.57
N LYS A 54 28.89 -19.42 22.57
CA LYS A 54 28.45 -18.03 22.74
C LYS A 54 28.14 -17.34 21.40
N ASP A 55 28.51 -17.99 20.30
CA ASP A 55 28.29 -17.47 18.95
C ASP A 55 26.85 -17.76 18.49
N LYS A 56 26.39 -16.95 17.54
CA LYS A 56 25.12 -17.12 16.85
C LYS A 56 25.34 -17.40 15.37
N GLU A 57 24.39 -18.08 14.75
CA GLU A 57 24.39 -18.36 13.31
C GLU A 57 23.20 -17.70 12.62
N VAL A 58 23.42 -17.24 11.39
CA VAL A 58 22.34 -16.78 10.52
C VAL A 58 21.80 -17.98 9.76
N VAL A 59 20.53 -18.29 9.97
CA VAL A 59 19.89 -19.49 9.42
C VAL A 59 18.73 -19.09 8.51
N LEU A 60 18.63 -19.80 7.38
CA LEU A 60 17.49 -19.74 6.47
C LEU A 60 16.92 -21.15 6.33
N TYR A 61 15.63 -21.28 6.60
CA TYR A 61 14.90 -22.51 6.35
C TYR A 61 14.10 -22.41 5.06
N ALA A 62 14.10 -23.47 4.27
CA ALA A 62 13.27 -23.56 3.07
C ALA A 62 11.79 -23.68 3.44
N ASP A 63 10.95 -22.81 2.87
CA ASP A 63 9.49 -22.84 3.07
C ASP A 63 8.74 -23.85 2.17
N ARG A 64 9.45 -24.43 1.19
CA ARG A 64 8.89 -25.38 0.23
C ARG A 64 9.97 -26.32 -0.31
N PRO A 65 9.60 -27.46 -0.91
CA PRO A 65 10.53 -28.29 -1.66
C PRO A 65 11.08 -27.54 -2.88
N TYR A 66 12.38 -27.67 -3.14
CA TYR A 66 13.05 -27.15 -4.33
C TYR A 66 13.65 -28.31 -5.12
N ALA A 67 13.40 -28.35 -6.43
CA ALA A 67 14.04 -29.30 -7.33
C ALA A 67 15.48 -28.85 -7.66
N VAL A 68 16.27 -29.77 -8.21
CA VAL A 68 17.61 -29.43 -8.73
C VAL A 68 17.46 -28.35 -9.81
N ASN A 69 18.26 -27.28 -9.68
CA ASN A 69 18.24 -26.06 -10.50
C ASN A 69 17.07 -25.10 -10.24
N ASP A 70 16.20 -25.36 -9.26
CA ASP A 70 15.27 -24.32 -8.81
C ASP A 70 16.02 -23.19 -8.10
N GLN A 71 15.62 -21.96 -8.41
CA GLN A 71 16.10 -20.81 -7.66
C GLN A 71 15.46 -20.80 -6.27
N VAL A 72 16.30 -20.73 -5.24
CA VAL A 72 15.86 -20.48 -3.86
C VAL A 72 15.48 -19.00 -3.73
N LEU A 73 14.27 -18.75 -3.25
CA LEU A 73 13.68 -17.42 -3.13
C LEU A 73 13.27 -17.19 -1.68
N ILE A 74 13.35 -15.94 -1.23
CA ILE A 74 12.96 -15.51 0.11
C ILE A 74 11.91 -14.41 0.05
N THR A 75 11.31 -14.06 1.19
CA THR A 75 10.52 -12.82 1.29
C THR A 75 11.39 -11.65 1.72
N TYR A 76 11.17 -10.49 1.11
CA TYR A 76 11.75 -9.21 1.55
C TYR A 76 10.76 -8.45 2.47
N GLY A 77 9.68 -9.13 2.88
CA GLY A 77 8.55 -8.55 3.59
C GLY A 77 7.33 -8.34 2.69
N GLN A 78 6.23 -7.92 3.32
CA GLN A 78 4.99 -7.56 2.64
C GLN A 78 5.13 -6.12 2.13
N LYS A 79 5.67 -5.96 0.92
CA LYS A 79 6.01 -4.66 0.35
C LYS A 79 5.20 -4.36 -0.91
N SER A 80 4.78 -3.11 -1.06
CA SER A 80 4.13 -2.63 -2.29
C SER A 80 5.11 -2.56 -3.45
N ASN A 81 4.62 -2.48 -4.69
CA ASN A 81 5.52 -2.29 -5.83
C ASN A 81 6.25 -0.95 -5.80
N ALA A 82 5.67 0.09 -5.19
CA ALA A 82 6.33 1.37 -4.97
C ALA A 82 7.54 1.20 -4.03
N GLU A 83 7.37 0.50 -2.91
CA GLU A 83 8.47 0.17 -2.00
C GLU A 83 9.51 -0.74 -2.66
N LEU A 84 9.09 -1.78 -3.39
CA LEU A 84 10.01 -2.70 -4.06
C LEU A 84 10.86 -1.96 -5.11
N LEU A 85 10.26 -1.02 -5.84
CA LEU A 85 10.98 -0.22 -6.83
C LEU A 85 11.97 0.73 -6.16
N LEU A 86 11.57 1.39 -5.07
CA LEU A 86 12.41 2.34 -4.33
C LEU A 86 13.60 1.64 -3.65
N LEU A 87 13.34 0.53 -2.97
CA LEU A 87 14.34 -0.14 -2.12
C LEU A 87 15.19 -1.15 -2.90
N TYR A 88 14.61 -1.86 -3.87
CA TYR A 88 15.29 -2.97 -4.56
C TYR A 88 15.37 -2.79 -6.09
N GLY A 89 14.73 -1.76 -6.64
CA GLY A 89 14.85 -1.42 -8.06
C GLY A 89 14.10 -2.37 -8.98
N PHE A 90 13.00 -2.99 -8.53
CA PHE A 90 12.14 -3.82 -9.38
C PHE A 90 10.67 -3.73 -8.98
N VAL A 91 9.79 -4.08 -9.93
CA VAL A 91 8.35 -4.23 -9.76
C VAL A 91 8.01 -5.67 -10.15
N ILE A 92 7.17 -6.34 -9.37
CA ILE A 92 6.74 -7.71 -9.66
C ILE A 92 5.30 -7.74 -10.17
N ASP A 93 5.03 -8.67 -11.06
CA ASP A 93 3.68 -8.89 -11.57
C ASP A 93 2.85 -9.61 -10.52
N ARG A 94 1.56 -9.24 -10.38
CA ARG A 94 0.62 -9.84 -9.43
C ARG A 94 1.11 -9.81 -7.96
N ASN A 95 1.81 -8.75 -7.55
CA ASN A 95 2.10 -8.52 -6.13
C ASN A 95 0.78 -8.48 -5.35
N ARG A 96 0.61 -9.30 -4.32
CA ARG A 96 -0.59 -9.33 -3.47
C ARG A 96 -0.62 -8.25 -2.38
N PHE A 97 0.53 -7.60 -2.16
CA PHE A 97 0.72 -6.54 -1.19
C PHE A 97 0.86 -5.17 -1.88
N ASP A 98 0.43 -5.08 -3.14
CA ASP A 98 0.48 -3.82 -3.87
C ASP A 98 -0.51 -2.81 -3.30
N GLU A 99 -0.15 -1.54 -3.39
CA GLU A 99 -0.96 -0.44 -2.87
C GLU A 99 -0.65 0.85 -3.62
N VAL A 100 -1.56 1.82 -3.51
CA VAL A 100 -1.34 3.20 -3.92
C VAL A 100 -1.77 4.14 -2.79
N GLU A 101 -0.95 5.13 -2.48
CA GLU A 101 -1.25 6.13 -1.45
C GLU A 101 -2.29 7.13 -1.96
N LEU A 102 -3.40 7.28 -1.24
CA LEU A 102 -4.40 8.32 -1.44
C LEU A 102 -4.28 9.36 -0.32
N ARG A 103 -4.09 10.63 -0.69
CA ARG A 103 -4.09 11.74 0.27
C ARG A 103 -5.45 12.40 0.31
N VAL A 104 -6.01 12.52 1.50
CA VAL A 104 -7.32 13.12 1.76
C VAL A 104 -7.12 14.31 2.67
N SER A 105 -7.78 15.43 2.36
CA SER A 105 -7.73 16.66 3.17
C SER A 105 -9.12 17.18 3.45
N LEU A 106 -9.30 17.87 4.58
CA LEU A 106 -10.50 18.67 4.84
C LEU A 106 -10.60 19.81 3.81
N ALA A 107 -11.81 20.04 3.29
CA ALA A 107 -12.09 21.15 2.39
C ALA A 107 -12.14 22.47 3.18
N GLU A 108 -11.33 23.46 2.80
CA GLU A 108 -11.21 24.73 3.54
C GLU A 108 -12.49 25.58 3.51
N ASP A 109 -13.38 25.33 2.55
CA ASP A 109 -14.69 25.97 2.40
C ASP A 109 -15.82 25.23 3.16
N ASP A 110 -15.49 24.15 3.87
CA ASP A 110 -16.45 23.42 4.71
C ASP A 110 -16.98 24.32 5.85
N PRO A 111 -18.31 24.48 6.01
CA PRO A 111 -18.88 25.27 7.10
C PRO A 111 -18.47 24.83 8.51
N ARG A 112 -18.03 23.58 8.67
CA ARG A 112 -17.54 22.99 9.94
C ARG A 112 -16.01 22.83 9.95
N TYR A 113 -15.28 23.49 9.04
CA TYR A 113 -13.83 23.31 8.90
C TYR A 113 -13.09 23.49 10.25
N ASP A 114 -13.29 24.62 10.93
CA ASP A 114 -12.62 24.90 12.21
C ASP A 114 -12.94 23.86 13.29
N GLU A 115 -14.20 23.39 13.34
CA GLU A 115 -14.64 22.36 14.29
C GLU A 115 -13.97 21.01 13.99
N LYS A 116 -13.89 20.62 12.71
CA LYS A 116 -13.23 19.38 12.26
C LYS A 116 -11.73 19.42 12.49
N VAL A 117 -11.08 20.57 12.24
CA VAL A 117 -9.65 20.78 12.50
C VAL A 117 -9.34 20.65 14.00
N GLU A 118 -10.14 21.27 14.87
CA GLU A 118 -9.96 21.16 16.32
C GLU A 118 -10.20 19.73 16.81
N PHE A 119 -11.22 19.06 16.27
CA PHE A 119 -11.48 17.64 16.56
C PHE A 119 -10.29 16.76 16.20
N LEU A 120 -9.72 16.91 15.00
CA LEU A 120 -8.53 16.15 14.57
C LEU A 120 -7.33 16.42 15.48
N ARG A 121 -7.09 17.69 15.83
CA ARG A 121 -6.01 18.09 16.74
C ARG A 121 -6.15 17.41 18.11
N SER A 122 -7.36 17.29 18.64
CA SER A 122 -7.63 16.67 19.93
C SER A 122 -7.27 15.18 19.98
N VAL A 123 -7.28 14.50 18.83
CA VAL A 123 -6.91 13.08 18.68
C VAL A 123 -5.52 12.88 18.06
N GLY A 124 -4.73 13.95 17.93
CA GLY A 124 -3.36 13.89 17.41
C GLY A 124 -3.27 13.69 15.89
N LEU A 125 -4.33 14.00 15.15
CA LEU A 125 -4.36 13.91 13.69
C LEU A 125 -4.29 15.29 13.04
N THR A 126 -3.84 15.33 11.79
CA THR A 126 -3.78 16.51 10.93
C THR A 126 -4.94 16.57 9.94
N PRO A 127 -5.32 17.77 9.45
CA PRO A 127 -6.37 17.96 8.43
C PRO A 127 -6.12 17.24 7.11
N THR A 128 -4.87 16.90 6.82
CA THR A 128 -4.46 16.07 5.69
C THR A 128 -3.91 14.76 6.22
N GLN A 129 -4.37 13.64 5.66
CA GLN A 129 -3.93 12.29 5.98
C GLN A 129 -3.64 11.51 4.70
N ALA A 130 -2.75 10.52 4.79
CA ALA A 130 -2.41 9.61 3.70
C ALA A 130 -2.86 8.21 4.07
N PHE A 131 -3.55 7.54 3.15
CA PHE A 131 -4.10 6.20 3.36
C PHE A 131 -3.72 5.27 2.21
N PRO A 132 -3.34 4.00 2.49
CA PRO A 132 -3.10 3.04 1.44
C PRO A 132 -4.43 2.51 0.88
N LEU A 133 -4.56 2.56 -0.45
CA LEU A 133 -5.54 1.77 -1.18
C LEU A 133 -4.88 0.47 -1.61
N LEU A 134 -5.38 -0.65 -1.10
CA LEU A 134 -4.91 -1.99 -1.44
C LEU A 134 -5.65 -2.51 -2.67
N ILE A 135 -5.15 -3.59 -3.26
CA ILE A 135 -5.65 -4.18 -4.52
C ILE A 135 -7.16 -4.43 -4.54
N ASP A 136 -7.74 -4.78 -3.39
CA ASP A 136 -9.13 -5.19 -3.27
C ASP A 136 -9.86 -4.58 -2.07
N ARG A 137 -9.21 -3.67 -1.34
CA ARG A 137 -9.76 -3.10 -0.11
C ARG A 137 -9.12 -1.76 0.22
N TYR A 138 -9.73 -1.03 1.13
CA TYR A 138 -9.20 0.16 1.77
C TYR A 138 -9.25 -0.03 3.30
N SER A 139 -8.54 0.82 4.02
CA SER A 139 -8.49 0.77 5.48
C SER A 139 -9.78 1.31 6.11
N ASN A 140 -10.10 0.84 7.32
CA ASN A 140 -11.23 1.38 8.08
C ASN A 140 -10.97 2.83 8.49
N GLU A 141 -9.70 3.17 8.72
CA GLU A 141 -9.23 4.50 9.07
C GLU A 141 -9.50 5.50 7.94
N LEU A 142 -9.37 5.09 6.67
CA LEU A 142 -9.75 5.93 5.52
C LEU A 142 -11.24 6.25 5.56
N VAL A 143 -12.09 5.24 5.77
CA VAL A 143 -13.55 5.44 5.81
C VAL A 143 -13.95 6.31 7.01
N GLN A 144 -13.37 6.08 8.18
CA GLN A 144 -13.60 6.91 9.37
C GLN A 144 -13.22 8.37 9.13
N PHE A 145 -12.08 8.61 8.47
CA PHE A 145 -11.63 9.95 8.13
C PHE A 145 -12.54 10.60 7.10
N LEU A 146 -12.96 9.88 6.05
CA LEU A 146 -13.91 10.38 5.06
C LEU A 146 -15.28 10.68 5.69
N ARG A 147 -15.76 9.86 6.64
CA ARG A 147 -17.00 10.14 7.39
C ARG A 147 -16.93 11.48 8.12
N LEU A 148 -15.78 11.79 8.73
CA LEU A 148 -15.52 13.12 9.30
C LEU A 148 -15.50 14.21 8.22
N CYS A 149 -14.80 14.00 7.10
CA CYS A 149 -14.78 14.95 5.98
C CYS A 149 -16.19 15.26 5.49
N CYS A 150 -17.05 14.25 5.35
CA CYS A 150 -18.41 14.38 4.83
C CYS A 150 -19.47 14.71 5.90
N ALA A 151 -19.10 14.80 7.19
CA ALA A 151 -20.07 15.09 8.26
C ALA A 151 -20.62 16.51 8.14
N THR A 152 -21.95 16.64 8.14
CA THR A 152 -22.67 17.90 8.00
C THR A 152 -23.28 18.33 9.32
N LEU A 153 -23.85 19.54 9.41
CA LEU A 153 -24.57 19.99 10.60
C LEU A 153 -25.78 19.10 10.95
N ALA A 154 -26.37 18.42 9.96
CA ALA A 154 -27.52 17.55 10.16
C ALA A 154 -27.16 16.25 10.92
N ASP A 155 -25.91 15.82 10.86
CA ASP A 155 -25.42 14.62 11.55
C ASP A 155 -25.21 14.87 13.07
N GLY A 156 -25.28 16.13 13.52
CA GLY A 156 -25.16 16.51 14.93
C GLY A 156 -23.72 16.85 15.36
N PRO A 157 -23.47 16.99 16.67
CA PRO A 157 -22.16 17.40 17.21
C PRO A 157 -21.08 16.33 16.96
N LEU A 158 -19.88 16.74 16.49
CA LEU A 158 -18.80 15.79 16.14
C LEU A 158 -18.41 14.87 17.29
N GLY A 159 -18.36 15.40 18.53
CA GLY A 159 -18.00 14.62 19.72
C GLY A 159 -19.00 13.51 20.10
N SER A 160 -20.19 13.50 19.50
CA SER A 160 -21.19 12.43 19.70
C SER A 160 -21.17 11.36 18.62
N LEU A 161 -20.49 11.62 17.50
CA LEU A 161 -20.45 10.73 16.35
C LEU A 161 -19.50 9.56 16.60
N ARG A 162 -19.91 8.37 16.14
CA ARG A 162 -19.06 7.18 16.14
C ARG A 162 -18.62 6.90 14.71
N PHE A 163 -17.44 7.37 14.34
CA PHE A 163 -16.92 7.23 12.97
C PHE A 163 -16.64 5.77 12.56
N ASN A 164 -16.59 4.83 13.51
CA ASN A 164 -16.46 3.40 13.23
C ASN A 164 -17.72 2.82 12.56
N ASP A 165 -18.88 3.40 12.85
CA ASP A 165 -20.17 2.95 12.35
C ASP A 165 -20.70 3.94 11.29
N PRO A 166 -21.58 3.51 10.37
CA PRO A 166 -22.26 4.42 9.47
C PRO A 166 -23.00 5.54 10.22
N ILE A 167 -22.76 6.80 9.84
CA ILE A 167 -23.37 7.97 10.52
C ILE A 167 -24.81 8.17 10.05
N SER A 168 -24.98 8.30 8.74
CA SER A 168 -26.27 8.46 8.07
C SER A 168 -26.14 7.97 6.63
N VAL A 169 -27.24 7.59 5.99
CA VAL A 169 -27.16 7.13 4.59
C VAL A 169 -26.62 8.23 3.67
N SER A 170 -27.01 9.49 3.92
CA SER A 170 -26.48 10.64 3.17
C SER A 170 -24.98 10.82 3.38
N ASN A 171 -24.47 10.60 4.59
CA ASN A 171 -23.03 10.66 4.87
C ASN A 171 -22.28 9.52 4.18
N GLU A 172 -22.77 8.27 4.23
CA GLU A 172 -22.11 7.14 3.56
C GLU A 172 -22.07 7.31 2.04
N VAL A 173 -23.15 7.81 1.43
CA VAL A 173 -23.14 8.13 -0.02
C VAL A 173 -22.06 9.17 -0.31
N ALA A 174 -22.00 10.27 0.46
CA ALA A 174 -20.99 11.30 0.29
C ALA A 174 -19.55 10.78 0.50
N VAL A 175 -19.34 9.83 1.42
CA VAL A 175 -18.04 9.17 1.64
C VAL A 175 -17.57 8.42 0.40
N PHE A 176 -18.45 7.60 -0.20
CA PHE A 176 -18.10 6.84 -1.39
C PHE A 176 -17.98 7.72 -2.64
N GLU A 177 -18.77 8.80 -2.73
CA GLU A 177 -18.61 9.81 -3.78
C GLU A 177 -17.27 10.53 -3.67
N ALA A 178 -16.87 10.96 -2.46
CA ALA A 178 -15.60 11.61 -2.21
C ALA A 178 -14.41 10.67 -2.49
N LEU A 179 -14.50 9.39 -2.11
CA LEU A 179 -13.48 8.39 -2.42
C LEU A 179 -13.36 8.15 -3.93
N ARG A 180 -14.50 8.03 -4.63
CA ARG A 180 -14.55 7.90 -6.09
C ARG A 180 -13.93 9.10 -6.79
N GLU A 181 -14.29 10.31 -6.38
CA GLU A 181 -13.75 11.56 -6.92
C GLU A 181 -12.25 11.66 -6.67
N GLY A 182 -11.79 11.38 -5.44
CA GLY A 182 -10.37 11.35 -5.11
C GLY A 182 -9.57 10.37 -5.96
N CYS A 183 -10.14 9.19 -6.26
CA CYS A 183 -9.52 8.23 -7.17
C CYS A 183 -9.46 8.74 -8.62
N ASN A 184 -10.51 9.42 -9.10
CA ASN A 184 -10.51 10.03 -10.44
C ASN A 184 -9.48 11.17 -10.55
N LEU A 185 -9.42 12.06 -9.56
CA LEU A 185 -8.42 13.13 -9.50
C LEU A 185 -6.99 12.57 -9.45
N ALA A 186 -6.77 11.46 -8.73
CA ALA A 186 -5.48 10.76 -8.74
C ALA A 186 -5.16 10.17 -10.11
N LEU A 187 -6.14 9.59 -10.83
CA LEU A 187 -5.96 9.07 -12.19
C LEU A 187 -5.60 10.17 -13.20
N GLU A 188 -6.18 11.36 -13.08
CA GLU A 188 -5.93 12.50 -13.96
C GLU A 188 -4.50 13.06 -13.83
N GLN A 189 -3.81 12.79 -12.73
CA GLN A 189 -2.41 13.18 -12.53
C GLN A 189 -1.42 12.33 -13.34
N TYR A 190 -1.85 11.18 -13.87
CA TYR A 190 -0.99 10.34 -14.71
C TYR A 190 -0.97 10.85 -16.15
N PRO A 191 0.21 10.92 -16.81
CA PRO A 191 0.28 11.41 -18.19
C PRO A 191 -0.39 10.48 -19.21
N GLU A 192 -0.46 9.19 -18.90
CA GLU A 192 -1.06 8.16 -19.75
C GLU A 192 -2.15 7.40 -19.02
N THR A 193 -3.09 6.85 -19.78
CA THR A 193 -4.18 6.00 -19.29
C THR A 193 -3.68 4.58 -18.96
N GLU A 194 -4.46 3.80 -18.20
CA GLU A 194 -4.11 2.39 -17.94
C GLU A 194 -4.14 1.56 -19.22
N GLU A 195 -5.06 1.87 -20.14
CA GLU A 195 -5.21 1.20 -21.42
C GLU A 195 -4.01 1.42 -22.34
N GLU A 196 -3.44 2.63 -22.36
CA GLU A 196 -2.22 2.93 -23.11
C GLU A 196 -1.01 2.17 -22.56
N ASP A 197 -0.87 2.12 -21.23
CA ASP A 197 0.20 1.33 -20.61
C ASP A 197 0.02 -0.16 -20.82
N ALA A 198 -1.22 -0.67 -20.78
CA ALA A 198 -1.52 -2.06 -21.09
C ALA A 198 -1.08 -2.41 -22.52
N LYS A 199 -1.47 -1.59 -23.50
CA LYS A 199 -1.06 -1.76 -24.92
C LYS A 199 0.45 -1.69 -25.10
N LEU A 200 1.12 -0.75 -24.41
CA LEU A 200 2.58 -0.63 -24.44
C LEU A 200 3.26 -1.89 -23.89
N MET A 201 2.72 -2.46 -22.81
CA MET A 201 3.24 -3.70 -22.21
C MET A 201 2.96 -4.94 -23.06
N GLU A 202 1.82 -5.00 -23.76
CA GLU A 202 1.46 -6.11 -24.64
C GLU A 202 2.32 -6.14 -25.92
N ASN A 203 2.70 -4.97 -26.44
CA ASN A 203 3.61 -4.87 -27.57
C ASN A 203 5.06 -5.18 -27.16
N SER A 204 5.43 -6.46 -27.22
CA SER A 204 6.73 -6.97 -26.80
C SER A 204 7.92 -6.28 -27.50
N GLN A 205 7.77 -5.88 -28.77
CA GLN A 205 8.84 -5.19 -29.51
C GLN A 205 9.06 -3.78 -28.98
N MET A 206 7.99 -2.99 -28.82
CA MET A 206 8.10 -1.64 -28.27
C MET A 206 8.52 -1.64 -26.80
N PHE A 207 7.99 -2.56 -26.00
CA PHE A 207 8.34 -2.66 -24.59
C PHE A 207 9.81 -3.05 -24.40
N ALA A 208 10.37 -3.87 -25.29
CA ALA A 208 11.78 -4.27 -25.25
C ALA A 208 12.75 -3.12 -25.57
N VAL A 209 12.32 -2.09 -26.32
CA VAL A 209 13.11 -0.88 -26.59
C VAL A 209 13.30 -0.04 -25.33
N LEU A 210 12.36 -0.11 -24.38
CA LEU A 210 12.45 0.61 -23.12
C LEU A 210 13.58 0.06 -22.23
N SER A 211 14.33 0.98 -21.61
CA SER A 211 15.29 0.63 -20.58
C SER A 211 14.61 -0.11 -19.43
N ARG A 212 15.38 -0.90 -18.66
CA ARG A 212 14.85 -1.60 -17.48
C ARG A 212 14.11 -0.64 -16.53
N ARG A 213 14.64 0.56 -16.32
CA ARG A 213 14.03 1.57 -15.43
C ARG A 213 12.69 2.07 -15.97
N GLN A 214 12.62 2.37 -17.27
CA GLN A 214 11.36 2.76 -17.92
C GLN A 214 10.32 1.65 -17.84
N ARG A 215 10.71 0.40 -18.08
CA ARG A 215 9.81 -0.76 -17.93
C ARG A 215 9.26 -0.88 -16.51
N MET A 216 10.08 -0.68 -15.48
CA MET A 216 9.60 -0.71 -14.10
C MET A 216 8.64 0.44 -13.79
N ALA A 217 8.93 1.66 -14.28
CA ALA A 217 8.04 2.80 -14.11
C ALA A 217 6.67 2.59 -14.78
N VAL A 218 6.65 2.06 -16.01
CA VAL A 218 5.41 1.71 -16.73
C VAL A 218 4.62 0.65 -15.96
N LYS A 219 5.29 -0.40 -15.45
CA LYS A 219 4.63 -1.42 -14.64
C LYS A 219 4.03 -0.84 -13.35
N LEU A 220 4.78 -0.01 -12.62
CA LEU A 220 4.32 0.62 -11.38
C LEU A 220 3.07 1.46 -11.62
N ARG A 221 3.18 2.47 -12.51
CA ARG A 221 2.09 3.43 -12.76
C ARG A 221 0.84 2.72 -13.29
N ARG A 222 1.00 1.66 -14.09
CA ARG A 222 -0.15 0.85 -14.55
C ARG A 222 -0.82 0.14 -13.37
N ASN A 223 -0.04 -0.47 -12.48
CA ASN A 223 -0.58 -1.17 -11.32
C ASN A 223 -1.32 -0.22 -10.38
N GLU A 224 -0.77 0.95 -10.08
CA GLU A 224 -1.42 2.00 -9.29
C GLU A 224 -2.77 2.41 -9.91
N LYS A 225 -2.80 2.70 -11.22
CA LYS A 225 -4.05 3.02 -11.95
C LYS A 225 -5.08 1.90 -11.89
N ARG A 226 -4.66 0.62 -11.90
CA ARG A 226 -5.57 -0.52 -11.76
C ARG A 226 -6.20 -0.58 -10.37
N ILE A 227 -5.45 -0.25 -9.32
CA ILE A 227 -5.99 -0.18 -7.96
C ILE A 227 -7.03 0.93 -7.89
N LEU A 228 -6.70 2.15 -8.35
CA LEU A 228 -7.62 3.29 -8.39
C LEU A 228 -8.92 2.98 -9.15
N LYS A 229 -8.82 2.43 -10.37
CA LYS A 229 -9.99 2.03 -11.17
C LYS A 229 -10.83 0.95 -10.50
N ARG A 230 -10.22 0.04 -9.74
CA ARG A 230 -10.97 -0.98 -9.00
C ARG A 230 -11.70 -0.38 -7.81
N THR A 231 -11.06 0.52 -7.06
CA THR A 231 -11.68 1.25 -5.96
C THR A 231 -12.90 2.05 -6.44
N ILE A 232 -12.80 2.72 -7.59
CA ILE A 232 -13.93 3.43 -8.22
C ILE A 232 -15.14 2.50 -8.43
N ARG A 233 -14.91 1.32 -9.02
CA ARG A 233 -16.00 0.34 -9.25
C ARG A 233 -16.64 -0.15 -7.96
N VAL A 234 -15.85 -0.31 -6.90
CA VAL A 234 -16.37 -0.67 -5.57
C VAL A 234 -17.26 0.46 -5.06
N CYS A 235 -16.78 1.70 -5.10
CA CYS A 235 -17.57 2.87 -4.67
C CYS A 235 -18.88 3.00 -5.46
N ASP A 236 -18.86 2.80 -6.77
CA ASP A 236 -20.08 2.84 -7.60
C ASP A 236 -21.11 1.77 -7.19
N SER A 237 -20.65 0.57 -6.81
CA SER A 237 -21.52 -0.50 -6.29
C SER A 237 -22.13 -0.12 -4.94
N GLU A 238 -21.30 0.36 -4.01
CA GLU A 238 -21.74 0.77 -2.66
C GLU A 238 -22.77 1.91 -2.71
N ILE A 239 -22.53 2.93 -3.55
CA ILE A 239 -23.48 4.05 -3.76
C ILE A 239 -24.83 3.51 -4.26
N ALA A 240 -24.81 2.65 -5.29
CA ALA A 240 -26.03 2.08 -5.85
C ALA A 240 -26.83 1.25 -4.83
N GLU A 241 -26.13 0.50 -3.96
CA GLU A 241 -26.75 -0.30 -2.90
C GLU A 241 -27.40 0.59 -1.82
N LEU A 242 -26.71 1.65 -1.37
CA LEU A 242 -27.22 2.61 -0.39
C LEU A 242 -28.47 3.36 -0.90
N GLU A 243 -28.45 3.81 -2.16
CA GLU A 243 -29.59 4.46 -2.78
C GLU A 243 -30.79 3.52 -2.98
N ALA A 244 -30.53 2.25 -3.29
CA ALA A 244 -31.57 1.24 -3.43
C ALA A 244 -32.21 0.91 -2.07
N ALA A 245 -31.43 0.86 -0.99
CA ALA A 245 -31.92 0.64 0.36
C ALA A 245 -32.84 1.80 0.82
N THR A 246 -32.47 3.04 0.50
CA THR A 246 -33.27 4.24 0.85
C THR A 246 -34.62 4.25 0.14
N ARG A 247 -34.69 3.79 -1.11
CA ARG A 247 -35.95 3.72 -1.88
C ARG A 247 -36.93 2.65 -1.40
N ARG A 248 -36.48 1.71 -0.55
CA ARG A 248 -37.30 0.61 -0.02
C ARG A 248 -37.87 0.90 1.38
N GLN A 249 -37.41 1.95 2.04
CA GLN A 249 -37.90 2.43 3.34
C GLN A 249 -38.99 3.48 3.14
#